data_AF-A0A3N0DTY8-F1
#
_entry.id   AF-A0A3N0DTY8-F1
#
_cell.length_a   1.000
_cell.length_b   1.000
_cell.length_c   1.000
_cell.angle_alpha   90.00
_cell.angle_beta   90.00
_cell.angle_gamma   90.00
#
_symmetry.space_group_name_H-M   'P 1'
#
loop_
_entity.id
_entity.type
_entity.pdbx_description
1 polymer ?
#
loop_
_entity_poly.entity_id
_entity_poly.type
_entity_poly.pdbx_seq_one_letter_code
_entity_poly.pdbx_strand_id
1 'polypeptide(L)'
;MRLRTVSSQQPGWRRIRRGRGFSYVDASGDPLDDDQVQRVRELVIPPAWAEVWICPYPNGHLQAVGTDEAGRRQYLYHPSWREQRDLEKFERVVRLAHRLPGVRRKLRHQLRAAPGDDDVERQRILAAGVRLIDLGCFRPGSDESAEEFGSHGLTTLERRHVRRENGAMVFEFVGKAGIEHEVLIEDADVVAALPWRRPVDARLLASKVGRRWQPVSADELNEHIRTVTSLDVTAKDFRTWHATVTAAVALADGPVPTSDAKRRRRIREAVTEASELLGNTPTVARSSYVDPRVIDLFESGTVLDPVPRGPDALDRAVVRLLDGGRGTRAGSPRRKR
;
A
#
# COMPACT_ATOMS: atom_id res chain seq x y z
N MET A 1 -19.89 -4.53 -18.33
CA MET A 1 -20.66 -3.26 -18.41
C MET A 1 -19.67 -2.09 -18.48
N ARG A 2 -19.86 -1.10 -19.36
CA ARG A 2 -19.03 0.11 -19.39
C ARG A 2 -19.48 1.08 -18.29
N LEU A 3 -18.56 1.44 -17.39
CA LEU A 3 -18.86 2.34 -16.28
C LEU A 3 -18.72 3.81 -16.70
N ARG A 4 -19.55 4.67 -16.10
CA ARG A 4 -19.56 6.12 -16.32
C ARG A 4 -18.69 6.83 -15.29
N THR A 5 -17.80 7.70 -15.77
CA THR A 5 -17.07 8.63 -14.90
C THR A 5 -18.03 9.71 -14.39
N VAL A 6 -18.20 9.81 -13.07
CA VAL A 6 -19.09 10.75 -12.36
C VAL A 6 -18.33 11.40 -11.20
N SER A 7 -18.77 12.56 -10.73
CA SER A 7 -18.17 13.24 -9.57
C SER A 7 -19.26 13.58 -8.55
N SER A 8 -18.93 13.50 -7.26
CA SER A 8 -19.85 13.92 -6.19
C SER A 8 -20.09 15.42 -6.13
N GLN A 9 -19.38 16.21 -6.95
CA GLN A 9 -19.65 17.63 -7.14
C GLN A 9 -20.74 17.90 -8.20
N GLN A 10 -21.13 16.88 -8.97
CA GLN A 10 -22.22 16.98 -9.94
C GLN A 10 -23.58 16.83 -9.23
N PRO A 11 -24.69 17.30 -9.85
CA PRO A 11 -26.03 17.04 -9.34
C PRO A 11 -26.26 15.54 -9.11
N GLY A 12 -26.86 15.20 -7.97
CA GLY A 12 -27.17 13.82 -7.60
C GLY A 12 -28.25 13.76 -6.55
N TRP A 13 -28.61 12.55 -6.14
CA TRP A 13 -29.61 12.32 -5.12
C TRP A 13 -29.01 12.55 -3.72
N ARG A 14 -29.87 12.86 -2.76
CA ARG A 14 -29.48 13.17 -1.38
C ARG A 14 -30.27 12.33 -0.40
N ARG A 15 -29.61 11.94 0.69
CA ARG A 15 -30.26 11.31 1.84
C ARG A 15 -30.61 12.36 2.89
N ILE A 16 -31.87 12.41 3.29
CA ILE A 16 -32.38 13.31 4.33
C ILE A 16 -32.87 12.47 5.50
N ARG A 17 -32.56 12.88 6.73
CA ARG A 17 -33.06 12.20 7.93
C ARG A 17 -34.54 12.55 8.14
N ARG A 18 -35.38 11.53 8.36
CA ARG A 18 -36.80 11.70 8.70
C ARG A 18 -37.19 10.77 9.84
N GLY A 19 -37.45 11.34 11.02
CA GLY A 19 -37.81 10.59 12.21
C GLY A 19 -36.74 9.54 12.56
N ARG A 20 -37.16 8.26 12.60
CA ARG A 20 -36.27 7.12 12.87
C ARG A 20 -35.57 6.57 11.62
N GLY A 21 -35.86 7.11 10.43
CA GLY A 21 -35.33 6.60 9.16
C GLY A 21 -34.79 7.70 8.25
N PHE A 22 -34.76 7.39 6.95
CA PHE A 22 -34.26 8.27 5.90
C PHE A 22 -35.28 8.39 4.77
N SER A 23 -35.34 9.58 4.17
CA SER A 23 -35.98 9.81 2.87
C SER A 23 -34.92 10.19 1.85
N TYR A 24 -35.20 9.97 0.57
CA TYR A 24 -34.28 10.28 -0.52
C TYR A 24 -34.93 11.27 -1.47
N VAL A 25 -34.16 12.26 -1.88
CA VAL A 25 -34.61 13.30 -2.82
C VAL A 25 -33.64 13.45 -3.96
N ASP A 26 -34.10 13.96 -5.09
CA ASP A 26 -33.27 14.26 -6.23
C ASP A 26 -32.47 15.59 -6.07
N ALA A 27 -31.87 16.03 -7.17
CA ALA A 27 -31.10 17.28 -7.21
C ALA A 27 -31.99 18.52 -7.04
N SER A 28 -33.25 18.45 -7.46
CA SER A 28 -34.25 19.52 -7.32
C SER A 28 -34.88 19.55 -5.91
N GLY A 29 -34.80 18.44 -5.18
CA GLY A 29 -35.42 18.27 -3.86
C GLY A 29 -36.72 17.46 -3.90
N ASP A 30 -37.09 16.93 -5.06
CA ASP A 30 -38.28 16.11 -5.23
C ASP A 30 -38.06 14.68 -4.71
N PRO A 31 -39.08 14.02 -4.13
CA PRO A 31 -38.96 12.65 -3.65
C PRO A 31 -38.57 11.68 -4.79
N LEU A 32 -37.66 10.75 -4.49
CA LEU A 32 -37.36 9.64 -5.41
C LEU A 32 -38.53 8.66 -5.50
N ASP A 33 -38.71 8.02 -6.66
CA ASP A 33 -39.68 6.95 -6.86
C ASP A 33 -39.25 5.64 -6.16
N ASP A 34 -40.15 4.65 -6.09
CA ASP A 34 -39.93 3.41 -5.35
C ASP A 34 -38.74 2.59 -5.89
N ASP A 35 -38.56 2.53 -7.21
CA ASP A 35 -37.45 1.80 -7.85
C ASP A 35 -36.10 2.47 -7.55
N GLN A 36 -36.08 3.80 -7.59
CA GLN A 36 -34.92 4.60 -7.22
C GLN A 36 -34.57 4.42 -5.74
N VAL A 37 -35.57 4.47 -4.84
CA VAL A 37 -35.39 4.23 -3.39
C VAL A 37 -34.86 2.82 -3.13
N GLN A 38 -35.41 1.82 -3.82
CA GLN A 38 -34.97 0.43 -3.68
C GLN A 38 -33.49 0.28 -4.08
N ARG A 39 -33.08 0.90 -5.19
CA ARG A 39 -31.67 0.92 -5.60
C ARG A 39 -30.77 1.57 -4.56
N VAL A 40 -31.20 2.66 -3.93
CA VAL A 40 -30.42 3.31 -2.87
C VAL A 40 -30.28 2.40 -1.64
N ARG A 41 -31.30 1.60 -1.30
CA ARG A 41 -31.23 0.63 -0.21
C ARG A 41 -30.22 -0.48 -0.49
N GLU A 42 -30.15 -0.97 -1.72
CA GLU A 42 -29.19 -2.00 -2.16
C GLU A 42 -27.73 -1.54 -2.10
N LEU A 43 -27.48 -0.22 -2.12
CA LEU A 43 -26.14 0.34 -1.91
C LEU A 43 -25.64 0.17 -0.47
N VAL A 44 -26.52 -0.14 0.49
CA VAL A 44 -26.19 -0.32 1.92
C VAL A 44 -25.32 0.83 2.46
N ILE A 45 -25.75 2.07 2.20
CA ILE A 45 -25.02 3.25 2.66
C ILE A 45 -25.10 3.33 4.20
N PRO A 46 -23.96 3.31 4.92
CA PRO A 46 -23.98 3.29 6.38
C PRO A 46 -24.86 4.39 6.98
N PRO A 47 -25.72 4.08 7.97
CA PRO A 47 -26.68 5.05 8.50
C PRO A 47 -26.01 6.23 9.23
N ALA A 48 -24.79 6.03 9.72
CA ALA A 48 -24.00 7.05 10.41
C ALA A 48 -23.45 8.15 9.48
N TRP A 49 -23.43 7.93 8.15
CA TRP A 49 -22.90 8.95 7.24
C TRP A 49 -23.81 10.19 7.16
N ALA A 50 -23.22 11.36 7.35
CA ALA A 50 -23.82 12.66 7.08
C ALA A 50 -23.53 13.13 5.64
N GLU A 51 -24.23 14.18 5.19
CA GLU A 51 -23.98 14.87 3.92
C GLU A 51 -23.84 13.92 2.71
N VAL A 52 -24.78 12.99 2.61
CA VAL A 52 -24.70 11.89 1.65
C VAL A 52 -25.19 12.36 0.28
N TRP A 53 -24.28 12.33 -0.68
CA TRP A 53 -24.53 12.39 -2.11
C TRP A 53 -24.63 10.98 -2.68
N ILE A 54 -25.59 10.74 -3.56
CA ILE A 54 -25.85 9.45 -4.19
C ILE A 54 -25.91 9.66 -5.70
N CYS A 55 -25.15 8.87 -6.46
CA CYS A 55 -25.12 8.96 -7.91
C CYS A 55 -26.48 8.55 -8.49
N PRO A 56 -27.06 9.28 -9.46
CA PRO A 56 -28.33 8.90 -10.07
C PRO A 56 -28.19 7.77 -11.10
N TYR A 57 -26.99 7.42 -11.54
CA TYR A 57 -26.76 6.41 -12.59
C TYR A 57 -26.34 5.06 -12.00
N PRO A 58 -27.04 3.94 -12.33
CA PRO A 58 -26.65 2.62 -11.83
C PRO A 58 -25.23 2.23 -12.26
N ASN A 59 -24.79 2.67 -13.44
CA ASN A 59 -23.46 2.39 -13.97
C ASN A 59 -22.42 3.49 -13.65
N GLY A 60 -22.70 4.42 -12.74
CA GLY A 60 -21.71 5.38 -12.24
C GLY A 60 -20.61 4.67 -11.46
N HIS A 61 -19.34 4.95 -11.74
CA HIS A 61 -18.25 4.28 -11.03
C HIS A 61 -18.24 4.58 -9.53
N LEU A 62 -18.62 5.81 -9.15
CA LEU A 62 -18.87 6.25 -7.79
C LEU A 62 -20.38 6.23 -7.55
N GLN A 63 -20.83 5.50 -6.53
CA GLN A 63 -22.24 5.27 -6.22
C GLN A 63 -22.75 6.18 -5.11
N ALA A 64 -21.95 6.44 -4.08
CA ALA A 64 -22.30 7.39 -3.03
C ALA A 64 -21.05 7.99 -2.39
N VAL A 65 -21.18 9.18 -1.81
CA VAL A 65 -20.17 9.81 -0.95
C VAL A 65 -20.87 10.39 0.26
N GLY A 66 -20.33 10.19 1.45
CA GLY A 66 -20.82 10.79 2.68
C GLY A 66 -19.68 11.18 3.60
N THR A 67 -20.00 11.75 4.74
CA THR A 67 -19.05 12.10 5.80
C THR A 67 -19.30 11.19 7.00
N ASP A 68 -18.28 10.48 7.51
CA ASP A 68 -18.43 9.61 8.67
C ASP A 68 -18.49 10.39 10.00
N GLU A 69 -18.70 9.69 11.13
CA GLU A 69 -18.77 10.29 12.47
C GLU A 69 -17.45 10.96 12.91
N ALA A 70 -16.33 10.62 12.25
CA ALA A 70 -15.03 11.24 12.46
C ALA A 70 -14.79 12.42 11.50
N GLY A 71 -15.80 12.89 10.78
CA GLY A 71 -15.69 14.03 9.86
C GLY A 71 -15.00 13.70 8.53
N ARG A 72 -14.69 12.43 8.24
CA ARG A 72 -13.94 12.05 7.03
C ARG A 72 -14.88 11.73 5.88
N ARG A 73 -14.51 12.16 4.66
CA ARG A 73 -15.24 11.78 3.45
C ARG A 73 -15.04 10.29 3.14
N GLN A 74 -16.14 9.58 3.02
CA GLN A 74 -16.23 8.15 2.70
C GLN A 74 -16.89 7.95 1.35
N TYR A 75 -16.46 6.92 0.62
CA TYR A 75 -16.83 6.68 -0.78
C TYR A 75 -17.34 5.25 -0.97
N LEU A 76 -18.46 5.12 -1.66
CA LEU A 76 -19.01 3.86 -2.14
C LEU A 76 -18.85 3.79 -3.66
N TYR A 77 -18.19 2.75 -4.16
CA TYR A 77 -17.95 2.55 -5.60
C TYR A 77 -18.77 1.37 -6.14
N HIS A 78 -19.06 1.38 -7.43
CA HIS A 78 -19.66 0.25 -8.13
C HIS A 78 -18.76 -1.00 -8.00
N PRO A 79 -19.30 -2.23 -7.77
CA PRO A 79 -18.48 -3.43 -7.61
C PRO A 79 -17.49 -3.68 -8.76
N SER A 80 -17.96 -3.59 -10.01
CA SER A 80 -17.09 -3.74 -11.20
C SER A 80 -16.01 -2.65 -11.32
N TRP A 81 -16.19 -1.47 -10.71
CA TRP A 81 -15.14 -0.46 -10.64
C TRP A 81 -14.02 -0.92 -9.71
N ARG A 82 -14.38 -1.50 -8.56
CA ARG A 82 -13.38 -2.05 -7.63
C ARG A 82 -12.56 -3.16 -8.29
N GLU A 83 -13.22 -4.10 -8.97
CA GLU A 83 -12.54 -5.20 -9.68
C GLU A 83 -11.56 -4.68 -10.75
N GLN A 84 -11.99 -3.74 -11.60
CA GLN A 84 -11.12 -3.15 -12.62
C GLN A 84 -9.96 -2.37 -12.01
N ARG A 85 -10.22 -1.55 -10.98
CA ARG A 85 -9.19 -0.77 -10.29
C ARG A 85 -8.21 -1.63 -9.51
N ASP A 86 -8.68 -2.74 -8.93
CA ASP A 86 -7.81 -3.69 -8.24
C ASP A 86 -6.90 -4.40 -9.23
N LEU A 87 -7.42 -4.81 -10.40
CA LEU A 87 -6.58 -5.35 -11.48
C LEU A 87 -5.55 -4.33 -11.98
N GLU A 88 -5.98 -3.10 -12.29
CA GLU A 88 -5.08 -2.01 -12.71
C GLU A 88 -3.98 -1.72 -11.66
N LYS A 89 -4.35 -1.75 -10.38
CA LYS A 89 -3.42 -1.59 -9.24
C LYS A 89 -2.37 -2.69 -9.24
N PHE A 90 -2.77 -3.96 -9.34
CA PHE A 90 -1.83 -5.08 -9.33
C PHE A 90 -0.94 -5.11 -10.58
N GLU A 91 -1.48 -4.80 -11.75
CA GLU A 91 -0.70 -4.60 -12.97
C GLU A 91 0.35 -3.49 -12.83
N ARG A 92 -0.03 -2.37 -12.22
CA ARG A 92 0.90 -1.28 -11.92
C ARG A 92 2.00 -1.70 -10.95
N VAL A 93 1.67 -2.48 -9.94
CA VAL A 93 2.61 -3.01 -8.95
C VAL A 93 3.60 -3.99 -9.60
N VAL A 94 3.15 -4.83 -10.53
CA VAL A 94 4.06 -5.69 -11.32
C VAL A 94 5.00 -4.86 -12.19
N ARG A 95 4.51 -3.78 -12.82
CA ARG A 95 5.39 -2.83 -13.56
C ARG A 95 6.44 -2.18 -12.65
N LEU A 96 6.07 -1.81 -11.41
CA LEU A 96 7.04 -1.35 -10.41
C LEU A 96 8.10 -2.42 -10.13
N ALA A 97 7.68 -3.66 -9.89
CA ALA A 97 8.57 -4.78 -9.61
C ALA A 97 9.62 -5.01 -10.71
N HIS A 98 9.22 -4.93 -11.98
CA HIS A 98 10.15 -4.98 -13.13
C HIS A 98 11.25 -3.90 -13.06
N ARG A 99 10.95 -2.72 -12.49
CA ARG A 99 11.88 -1.58 -12.37
C ARG A 99 12.74 -1.62 -11.11
N LEU A 100 12.33 -2.33 -10.05
CA LEU A 100 12.97 -2.30 -8.73
C LEU A 100 14.50 -2.53 -8.77
N PRO A 101 15.06 -3.50 -9.51
CA PRO A 101 16.51 -3.68 -9.55
C PRO A 101 17.26 -2.44 -10.07
N GLY A 102 16.69 -1.75 -11.07
CA GLY A 102 17.24 -0.50 -11.60
C GLY A 102 17.07 0.67 -10.63
N VAL A 103 15.89 0.78 -10.02
CA VAL A 103 15.58 1.78 -8.99
C VAL A 103 16.55 1.67 -7.82
N ARG A 104 16.78 0.46 -7.28
CA ARG A 104 17.72 0.23 -6.17
C ARG A 104 19.16 0.63 -6.52
N ARG A 105 19.60 0.41 -7.78
CA ARG A 105 20.90 0.91 -8.24
C ARG A 105 20.96 2.44 -8.26
N LYS A 106 19.91 3.10 -8.78
CA LYS A 106 19.80 4.56 -8.82
C LYS A 106 19.80 5.17 -7.41
N LEU A 107 19.02 4.60 -6.49
CA LEU A 107 18.97 5.02 -5.09
C LEU A 107 20.33 4.87 -4.40
N ARG A 108 21.04 3.75 -4.59
CA ARG A 108 22.41 3.58 -4.05
C ARG A 108 23.37 4.64 -4.57
N HIS A 109 23.30 4.98 -5.86
CA HIS A 109 24.12 6.05 -6.42
C HIS A 109 23.81 7.41 -5.76
N GLN A 110 22.53 7.73 -5.59
CA GLN A 110 22.11 8.95 -4.89
C GLN A 110 22.62 8.97 -3.44
N LEU A 111 22.42 7.89 -2.68
CA LEU A 111 22.86 7.78 -1.28
C LEU A 111 24.37 8.00 -1.09
N ARG A 112 25.17 7.50 -2.05
CA ARG A 112 26.63 7.56 -2.07
C ARG A 112 27.20 8.83 -2.73
N ALA A 113 26.34 9.70 -3.25
CA ALA A 113 26.81 10.97 -3.80
C ALA A 113 27.62 11.74 -2.75
N ALA A 114 28.72 12.37 -3.16
CA ALA A 114 29.51 13.20 -2.25
C ALA A 114 28.63 14.31 -1.67
N PRO A 115 28.82 14.75 -0.41
CA PRO A 115 28.18 15.95 0.09
C PRO A 115 28.45 17.12 -0.88
N GLY A 116 27.40 17.88 -1.19
CA GLY A 116 27.44 18.91 -2.22
C GLY A 116 26.57 20.10 -1.85
N ASP A 117 25.92 20.68 -2.85
CA ASP A 117 24.91 21.71 -2.64
C ASP A 117 23.63 21.16 -1.97
N ASP A 118 22.72 22.08 -1.66
CA ASP A 118 21.45 21.79 -1.00
C ASP A 118 20.60 20.75 -1.78
N ASP A 119 20.70 20.71 -3.11
CA ASP A 119 19.96 19.78 -3.97
C ASP A 119 20.50 18.35 -3.86
N VAL A 120 21.82 18.19 -3.84
CA VAL A 120 22.45 16.89 -3.60
C VAL A 120 22.08 16.37 -2.21
N GLU A 121 22.13 17.21 -1.17
CA GLU A 121 21.72 16.81 0.18
C GLU A 121 20.23 16.41 0.22
N ARG A 122 19.36 17.19 -0.41
CA ARG A 122 17.92 16.87 -0.50
C ARG A 122 17.68 15.54 -1.19
N GLN A 123 18.34 15.31 -2.32
CA GLN A 123 18.21 14.06 -3.08
C GLN A 123 18.71 12.85 -2.30
N ARG A 124 19.77 12.99 -1.50
CA ARG A 124 20.27 11.93 -0.61
C ARG A 124 19.24 11.52 0.44
N ILE A 125 18.59 12.50 1.07
CA ILE A 125 17.56 12.24 2.08
C ILE A 125 16.30 11.62 1.46
N LEU A 126 15.88 12.11 0.29
CA LEU A 126 14.76 11.50 -0.45
C LEU A 126 15.08 10.04 -0.85
N ALA A 127 16.31 9.77 -1.31
CA ALA A 127 16.75 8.41 -1.64
C ALA A 127 16.75 7.50 -0.41
N ALA A 128 17.16 8.01 0.75
CA ALA A 128 17.09 7.30 2.03
C ALA A 128 15.62 6.98 2.39
N GLY A 129 14.71 7.94 2.25
CA GLY A 129 13.28 7.73 2.47
C GLY A 129 12.69 6.62 1.58
N VAL A 130 12.98 6.63 0.28
CA VAL A 130 12.48 5.59 -0.64
C VAL A 130 13.10 4.23 -0.32
N ARG A 131 14.39 4.19 0.04
CA ARG A 131 15.06 2.95 0.42
C ARG A 131 14.50 2.37 1.73
N LEU A 132 14.14 3.21 2.69
CA LEU A 132 13.44 2.79 3.90
C LEU A 132 12.07 2.20 3.59
N ILE A 133 11.29 2.79 2.68
CA ILE A 133 10.02 2.18 2.20
C ILE A 133 10.26 0.80 1.58
N ASP A 134 11.27 0.68 0.72
CA ASP A 134 11.60 -0.57 0.02
C ASP A 134 12.12 -1.66 0.96
N LEU A 135 12.76 -1.32 2.08
CA LEU A 135 13.30 -2.31 3.03
C LEU A 135 12.35 -2.64 4.17
N GLY A 136 11.73 -1.61 4.77
CA GLY A 136 10.94 -1.73 6.01
C GLY A 136 9.44 -1.59 5.81
N CYS A 137 8.96 -1.48 4.56
CA CYS A 137 7.55 -1.33 4.25
C CYS A 137 6.86 -0.15 4.96
N PHE A 138 7.58 0.89 5.38
CA PHE A 138 7.00 2.00 6.13
C PHE A 138 5.83 2.65 5.38
N ARG A 139 4.82 3.09 6.12
CA ARG A 139 3.82 4.03 5.59
C ARG A 139 4.48 5.41 5.49
N PRO A 140 4.19 6.23 4.46
CA PRO A 140 4.76 7.56 4.36
C PRO A 140 4.38 8.43 5.58
N GLY A 141 3.12 8.42 6.01
CA GLY A 141 2.61 9.29 7.08
C GLY A 141 2.21 10.67 6.57
N SER A 142 1.46 11.44 7.36
CA SER A 142 1.22 12.87 7.15
C SER A 142 1.29 13.57 8.51
N ASP A 143 1.73 14.85 8.51
CA ASP A 143 1.82 15.64 9.74
C ASP A 143 0.45 15.74 10.43
N GLU A 144 -0.62 15.92 9.66
CA GLU A 144 -2.01 15.92 10.14
C GLU A 144 -2.35 14.65 10.95
N SER A 145 -1.97 13.47 10.43
CA SER A 145 -2.25 12.19 11.13
C SER A 145 -1.39 12.00 12.39
N ALA A 146 -0.21 12.61 12.42
CA ALA A 146 0.71 12.51 13.56
C ALA A 146 0.27 13.41 14.71
N GLU A 147 -0.17 14.63 14.39
CA GLU A 147 -0.68 15.59 15.38
C GLU A 147 -2.03 15.14 15.95
N GLU A 148 -2.95 14.66 15.11
CA GLU A 148 -4.31 14.29 15.53
C GLU A 148 -4.36 12.98 16.34
N PHE A 149 -3.57 11.98 15.96
CA PHE A 149 -3.68 10.63 16.52
C PHE A 149 -2.44 10.15 17.28
N GLY A 150 -1.39 10.98 17.40
CA GLY A 150 -0.11 10.57 17.98
C GLY A 150 0.57 9.44 17.20
N SER A 151 0.23 9.26 15.92
CA SER A 151 0.64 8.13 15.10
C SER A 151 1.65 8.54 14.04
N HIS A 152 2.79 7.88 13.97
CA HIS A 152 3.87 8.23 13.05
C HIS A 152 3.86 7.36 11.78
N GLY A 153 4.09 8.00 10.64
CA GLY A 153 4.68 7.36 9.45
C GLY A 153 6.09 7.89 9.18
N LEU A 154 6.75 7.34 8.16
CA LEU A 154 8.15 7.58 7.83
C LEU A 154 8.58 9.04 7.82
N THR A 155 7.81 9.93 7.19
CA THR A 155 8.13 11.36 7.07
C THR A 155 7.94 12.12 8.37
N THR A 156 7.14 11.57 9.29
CA THR A 156 6.85 12.12 10.62
C THR A 156 7.69 11.47 11.73
N LEU A 157 8.54 10.50 11.41
CA LEU A 157 9.46 9.93 12.39
C LEU A 157 10.47 10.98 12.85
N GLU A 158 10.93 10.84 14.08
CA GLU A 158 11.89 11.73 14.73
C GLU A 158 13.13 10.93 15.14
N ARG A 159 14.21 11.64 15.49
CA ARG A 159 15.49 11.00 15.88
C ARG A 159 15.38 10.09 17.11
N ARG A 160 14.37 10.28 17.96
CA ARG A 160 14.06 9.41 19.11
C ARG A 160 13.45 8.07 18.72
N HIS A 161 12.81 7.97 17.55
CA HIS A 161 12.18 6.73 17.06
C HIS A 161 13.18 5.78 16.41
N VAL A 162 14.47 6.14 16.35
CA VAL A 162 15.48 5.31 15.69
C VAL A 162 16.79 5.31 16.46
N ARG A 163 17.29 4.12 16.75
CA ARG A 163 18.61 3.87 17.32
C ARG A 163 19.51 3.17 16.31
N ARG A 164 20.82 3.37 16.45
CA ARG A 164 21.85 2.68 15.66
C ARG A 164 22.44 1.55 16.48
N GLU A 165 22.41 0.33 15.95
CA GLU A 165 22.93 -0.85 16.63
C GLU A 165 23.63 -1.78 15.66
N ASN A 166 24.86 -2.18 15.96
CA ASN A 166 25.63 -3.14 15.16
C ASN A 166 25.70 -2.80 13.65
N GLY A 167 25.74 -1.51 13.30
CA GLY A 167 25.75 -1.06 11.90
C GLY A 167 24.37 -1.03 11.21
N ALA A 168 23.32 -1.38 11.94
CA ALA A 168 21.93 -1.32 11.52
C ALA A 168 21.17 -0.18 12.21
N MET A 169 19.92 0.01 11.80
CA MET A 169 18.96 0.93 12.41
C MET A 169 17.77 0.15 12.94
N VAL A 170 17.43 0.38 14.20
CA VAL A 170 16.21 -0.16 14.81
C VAL A 170 15.24 0.97 15.00
N PHE A 171 14.07 0.84 14.37
CA PHE A 171 12.98 1.80 14.46
C PHE A 171 11.93 1.30 15.43
N GLU A 172 11.54 2.15 16.38
CA GLU A 172 10.50 1.86 17.37
C GLU A 172 9.54 3.06 17.44
N PHE A 173 8.28 2.85 17.05
CA PHE A 173 7.27 3.92 16.99
C PHE A 173 5.85 3.38 17.01
N VAL A 174 4.91 4.23 17.42
CA VAL A 174 3.47 3.96 17.32
C VAL A 174 2.97 4.47 15.98
N GLY A 175 2.46 3.57 15.15
CA GLY A 175 1.92 3.85 13.83
C GLY A 175 0.41 4.01 13.83
N LYS A 176 -0.17 3.95 12.62
CA LYS A 176 -1.61 4.13 12.39
C LYS A 176 -2.43 3.19 13.29
N ALA A 177 -3.50 3.73 13.89
CA ALA A 177 -4.40 3.02 14.79
C ALA A 177 -3.73 2.48 16.09
N GLY A 178 -2.65 3.13 16.53
CA GLY A 178 -1.98 2.79 17.79
C GLY A 178 -1.12 1.53 17.74
N ILE A 179 -0.82 1.02 16.54
CA ILE A 179 -0.03 -0.20 16.37
C ILE A 179 1.44 0.11 16.62
N GLU A 180 2.06 -0.59 17.57
CA GLU A 180 3.50 -0.53 17.81
C GLU A 180 4.26 -1.23 16.68
N HIS A 181 5.32 -0.57 16.20
CA HIS A 181 6.18 -1.08 15.15
C HIS A 181 7.63 -1.15 15.65
N GLU A 182 8.24 -2.30 15.45
CA GLU A 182 9.69 -2.51 15.54
C GLU A 182 10.20 -2.92 14.16
N VAL A 183 11.11 -2.14 13.56
CA VAL A 183 11.65 -2.42 12.22
C VAL A 183 13.17 -2.34 12.23
N LEU A 184 13.83 -3.44 11.87
CA LEU A 184 15.27 -3.51 11.69
C LEU A 184 15.64 -3.22 10.22
N ILE A 185 16.54 -2.26 10.01
CA ILE A 185 17.08 -1.91 8.69
C ILE A 185 18.59 -2.10 8.67
N GLU A 186 19.05 -3.06 7.88
CA GLU A 186 20.46 -3.39 7.65
C GLU A 186 20.92 -2.86 6.28
N ASP A 187 21.09 -1.54 6.15
CA ASP A 187 21.56 -0.92 4.90
C ASP A 187 22.54 0.23 5.22
N ALA A 188 23.83 -0.05 5.05
CA ALA A 188 24.90 0.89 5.40
C ALA A 188 24.83 2.22 4.62
N ASP A 189 24.31 2.20 3.40
CA ASP A 189 24.18 3.41 2.58
C ASP A 189 23.09 4.33 3.17
N VAL A 190 21.98 3.76 3.65
CA VAL A 190 20.92 4.51 4.36
C VAL A 190 21.43 5.03 5.70
N VAL A 191 22.09 4.18 6.48
CA VAL A 191 22.67 4.55 7.79
C VAL A 191 23.61 5.74 7.64
N ALA A 192 24.45 5.74 6.60
CA ALA A 192 25.42 6.81 6.34
C ALA A 192 24.77 8.11 5.83
N ALA A 193 23.65 8.02 5.09
CA ALA A 193 23.00 9.18 4.49
C ALA A 193 22.21 10.05 5.48
N LEU A 194 21.72 9.48 6.58
CA LEU A 194 20.89 10.22 7.54
C LEU A 194 21.71 11.19 8.42
N PRO A 195 21.15 12.36 8.80
CA PRO A 195 21.86 13.36 9.62
C PRO A 195 21.71 13.07 11.12
N TRP A 196 22.59 12.21 11.66
CA TRP A 196 22.47 11.72 13.04
C TRP A 196 22.76 12.75 14.13
N ARG A 197 23.52 13.80 13.83
CA ARG A 197 23.88 14.85 14.80
C ARG A 197 22.80 15.92 14.87
N ARG A 198 21.60 15.52 15.30
CA ARG A 198 20.42 16.37 15.47
C ARG A 198 19.72 16.09 16.80
N PRO A 199 18.95 17.04 17.35
CA PRO A 199 18.12 16.84 18.53
C PRO A 199 17.20 15.62 18.39
N VAL A 200 16.82 15.00 19.51
CA VAL A 200 16.04 13.75 19.53
C VAL A 200 14.61 13.93 19.01
N ASP A 201 14.05 15.12 19.15
CA ASP A 201 12.73 15.56 18.66
C ASP A 201 12.75 16.04 17.20
N ALA A 202 13.93 16.09 16.56
CA ALA A 202 14.04 16.51 15.18
C ALA A 202 13.50 15.43 14.22
N ARG A 203 12.75 15.86 13.19
CA ARG A 203 12.32 14.99 12.07
C ARG A 203 13.50 14.22 11.48
N LEU A 204 13.35 12.90 11.34
CA LEU A 204 14.40 11.99 10.89
C LEU A 204 14.80 12.26 9.43
N LEU A 205 13.80 12.37 8.55
CA LEU A 205 14.00 12.71 7.14
C LEU A 205 13.95 14.22 6.98
N ALA A 206 15.11 14.86 7.06
CA ALA A 206 15.28 16.27 6.74
C ALA A 206 16.66 16.51 6.13
N SER A 207 16.75 17.43 5.18
CA SER A 207 18.03 17.93 4.67
C SER A 207 18.26 19.35 5.15
N LYS A 208 19.52 19.77 5.16
CA LYS A 208 19.89 21.16 5.38
C LYS A 208 19.77 21.92 4.06
N VAL A 209 19.09 23.05 4.10
CA VAL A 209 18.98 24.01 2.99
C VAL A 209 19.50 25.34 3.52
N GLY A 210 20.70 25.73 3.07
CA GLY A 210 21.48 26.80 3.64
C GLY A 210 21.73 26.62 5.14
N ARG A 211 21.01 27.39 5.98
CA ARG A 211 21.13 27.33 7.45
C ARG A 211 19.96 26.62 8.14
N ARG A 212 18.91 26.24 7.41
CA ARG A 212 17.67 25.67 7.99
C ARG A 212 17.55 24.20 7.64
N TRP A 213 16.99 23.43 8.57
CA TRP A 213 16.59 22.06 8.31
C TRP A 213 15.19 22.05 7.72
N GLN A 214 15.00 21.37 6.61
CA GLN A 214 13.71 21.20 5.96
C GLN A 214 13.31 19.71 6.01
N PRO A 215 12.24 19.35 6.73
CA PRO A 215 11.68 18.00 6.69
C PRO A 215 11.22 17.63 5.29
N VAL A 216 11.29 16.34 4.97
CA VAL A 216 10.71 15.78 3.75
C VAL A 216 9.23 15.52 3.96
N SER A 217 8.39 16.04 3.08
CA SER A 217 6.96 15.73 3.09
C SER A 217 6.63 14.41 2.39
N ALA A 218 5.43 13.87 2.63
CA ALA A 218 4.95 12.68 1.94
C ALA A 218 4.79 12.89 0.43
N ASP A 219 4.44 14.11 0.01
CA ASP A 219 4.28 14.46 -1.41
C ASP A 219 5.63 14.50 -2.11
N GLU A 220 6.64 15.11 -1.49
CA GLU A 220 8.01 15.13 -2.02
C GLU A 220 8.59 13.71 -2.12
N LEU A 221 8.31 12.87 -1.12
CA LEU A 221 8.74 11.48 -1.14
C LEU A 221 8.07 10.69 -2.28
N ASN A 222 6.76 10.85 -2.48
CA ASN A 222 6.05 10.21 -3.59
C ASN A 222 6.47 10.78 -4.95
N GLU A 223 6.80 12.06 -5.05
CA GLU A 223 7.34 12.66 -6.28
C GLU A 223 8.72 12.08 -6.61
N HIS A 224 9.57 11.88 -5.61
CA HIS A 224 10.84 11.20 -5.82
C HIS A 224 10.65 9.75 -6.25
N ILE A 225 9.67 9.03 -5.68
CA ILE A 225 9.28 7.68 -6.12
C ILE A 225 8.91 7.68 -7.61
N ARG A 226 8.03 8.59 -8.05
CA ARG A 226 7.66 8.72 -9.47
C ARG A 226 8.88 9.01 -10.35
N THR A 227 9.78 9.87 -9.89
CA THR A 227 11.01 10.25 -10.59
C THR A 227 12.00 9.09 -10.74
N VAL A 228 12.22 8.29 -9.68
CA VAL A 228 13.19 7.17 -9.73
C VAL A 228 12.65 5.95 -10.45
N THR A 229 11.33 5.74 -10.41
CA THR A 229 10.65 4.61 -11.07
C THR A 229 10.24 4.90 -12.50
N SER A 230 10.02 6.18 -12.84
CA SER A 230 9.37 6.63 -14.07
C SER A 230 7.98 6.00 -14.26
N LEU A 231 7.25 5.82 -13.15
CA LEU A 231 5.91 5.25 -13.10
C LEU A 231 5.03 6.13 -12.21
N ASP A 232 3.72 6.15 -12.47
CA ASP A 232 2.73 6.80 -11.59
C ASP A 232 2.42 5.91 -10.37
N VAL A 233 3.41 5.72 -9.50
CA VAL A 233 3.36 4.88 -8.30
C VAL A 233 3.68 5.67 -7.05
N THR A 234 3.29 5.12 -5.91
CA THR A 234 3.43 5.72 -4.59
C THR A 234 4.07 4.74 -3.62
N ALA A 235 4.38 5.21 -2.40
CA ALA A 235 4.84 4.35 -1.31
C ALA A 235 3.89 3.17 -1.02
N LYS A 236 2.58 3.32 -1.30
CA LYS A 236 1.59 2.24 -1.11
C LYS A 236 1.85 1.07 -2.05
N ASP A 237 2.32 1.31 -3.26
CA ASP A 237 2.55 0.26 -4.26
C ASP A 237 3.73 -0.64 -3.87
N PHE A 238 4.75 -0.10 -3.19
CA PHE A 238 5.84 -0.91 -2.59
C PHE A 238 5.31 -1.88 -1.52
N ARG A 239 4.42 -1.41 -0.65
CA ARG A 239 3.79 -2.26 0.38
C ARG A 239 2.95 -3.37 -0.24
N THR A 240 2.24 -3.09 -1.34
CA THR A 240 1.48 -4.09 -2.11
C THR A 240 2.42 -5.13 -2.72
N TRP A 241 3.53 -4.69 -3.30
CA TRP A 241 4.53 -5.61 -3.84
C TRP A 241 5.11 -6.53 -2.77
N HIS A 242 5.59 -5.98 -1.66
CA HIS A 242 6.20 -6.77 -0.60
C HIS A 242 5.23 -7.76 0.06
N ALA A 243 3.97 -7.36 0.29
CA ALA A 243 2.96 -8.30 0.75
C ALA A 243 2.69 -9.45 -0.23
N THR A 244 2.71 -9.15 -1.54
CA THR A 244 2.57 -10.16 -2.60
C THR A 244 3.78 -11.11 -2.62
N VAL A 245 4.99 -10.58 -2.50
CA VAL A 245 6.23 -11.37 -2.43
C VAL A 245 6.23 -12.27 -1.19
N THR A 246 5.92 -11.72 0.00
CA THR A 246 5.82 -12.49 1.25
C THR A 246 4.81 -13.62 1.14
N ALA A 247 3.61 -13.33 0.62
CA ALA A 247 2.60 -14.36 0.41
C ALA A 247 3.10 -15.45 -0.57
N ALA A 248 3.72 -15.07 -1.68
CA ALA A 248 4.24 -16.03 -2.66
C ALA A 248 5.33 -16.94 -2.09
N VAL A 249 6.21 -16.40 -1.22
CA VAL A 249 7.24 -17.18 -0.51
C VAL A 249 6.61 -18.15 0.48
N ALA A 250 5.68 -17.69 1.32
CA ALA A 250 5.00 -18.53 2.30
C ALA A 250 4.19 -19.66 1.63
N LEU A 251 3.52 -19.37 0.51
CA LEU A 251 2.80 -20.37 -0.28
C LEU A 251 3.74 -21.45 -0.86
N ALA A 252 4.99 -21.09 -1.16
CA ALA A 252 6.02 -21.99 -1.67
C ALA A 252 6.75 -22.81 -0.59
N ASP A 253 6.41 -22.66 0.69
CA ASP A 253 7.09 -23.35 1.79
C ASP A 253 6.78 -24.86 1.82
N GLY A 254 7.58 -25.67 1.15
CA GLY A 254 7.41 -27.11 1.09
C GLY A 254 6.35 -27.59 0.08
N PRO A 255 6.02 -28.90 0.08
CA PRO A 255 5.18 -29.49 -0.95
C PRO A 255 3.75 -28.93 -0.95
N VAL A 256 3.21 -28.68 -2.14
CA VAL A 256 1.82 -28.24 -2.30
C VAL A 256 0.88 -29.30 -1.70
N PRO A 257 0.02 -28.95 -0.72
CA PRO A 257 -0.84 -29.92 -0.07
C PRO A 257 -1.87 -30.53 -1.05
N THR A 258 -2.16 -31.81 -0.91
CA THR A 258 -3.16 -32.50 -1.75
C THR A 258 -4.60 -32.28 -1.26
N SER A 259 -4.80 -32.03 0.04
CA SER A 259 -6.13 -31.79 0.61
C SER A 259 -6.51 -30.31 0.62
N ASP A 260 -7.74 -29.98 0.25
CA ASP A 260 -8.27 -28.61 0.26
C ASP A 260 -8.17 -27.92 1.63
N ALA A 261 -8.41 -28.65 2.71
CA ALA A 261 -8.31 -28.10 4.07
C ALA A 261 -6.89 -27.59 4.37
N LYS A 262 -5.87 -28.35 3.98
CA LYS A 262 -4.46 -27.95 4.13
C LYS A 262 -4.08 -26.81 3.19
N ARG A 263 -4.60 -26.78 1.95
CA ARG A 263 -4.41 -25.65 1.02
C ARG A 263 -4.97 -24.35 1.60
N ARG A 264 -6.23 -24.37 2.06
CA ARG A 264 -6.87 -23.22 2.72
C ARG A 264 -6.11 -22.76 3.95
N ARG A 265 -5.56 -23.70 4.73
CA ARG A 265 -4.70 -23.38 5.88
C ARG A 265 -3.43 -22.66 5.44
N ARG A 266 -2.72 -23.17 4.42
CA ARG A 266 -1.51 -22.54 3.89
C ARG A 266 -1.76 -21.13 3.36
N ILE A 267 -2.89 -20.91 2.68
CA ILE A 267 -3.27 -19.57 2.20
C ILE A 267 -3.52 -18.62 3.39
N ARG A 268 -4.17 -19.09 4.45
CA ARG A 268 -4.37 -18.27 5.66
C ARG A 268 -3.04 -17.89 6.31
N GLU A 269 -2.12 -18.84 6.47
CA GLU A 269 -0.78 -18.61 7.02
C GLU A 269 -0.03 -17.57 6.18
N ALA A 270 0.01 -17.72 4.86
CA ALA A 270 0.66 -16.77 3.95
C ALA A 270 0.07 -15.35 4.01
N VAL A 271 -1.26 -15.23 4.13
CA VAL A 271 -1.94 -13.94 4.30
C VAL A 271 -1.64 -13.33 5.67
N THR A 272 -1.56 -14.15 6.72
CA THR A 272 -1.19 -13.70 8.07
C THR A 272 0.23 -13.13 8.07
N GLU A 273 1.20 -13.82 7.49
CA GLU A 273 2.58 -13.32 7.38
C GLU A 273 2.66 -11.99 6.62
N ALA A 274 1.93 -11.87 5.51
CA ALA A 274 1.84 -10.61 4.78
C ALA A 274 1.18 -9.50 5.62
N SER A 275 0.24 -9.83 6.49
CA SER A 275 -0.42 -8.86 7.37
C SER A 275 0.46 -8.37 8.52
N GLU A 276 1.26 -9.28 9.09
CA GLU A 276 2.24 -8.99 10.13
C GLU A 276 3.33 -8.06 9.59
N LEU A 277 3.89 -8.35 8.41
CA LEU A 277 4.84 -7.46 7.73
C LEU A 277 4.29 -6.03 7.56
N LEU A 278 2.99 -5.93 7.26
CA LEU A 278 2.35 -4.65 6.98
C LEU A 278 1.83 -3.92 8.22
N GLY A 279 1.69 -4.59 9.36
CA GLY A 279 0.93 -4.11 10.51
C GLY A 279 -0.52 -3.79 10.16
N ASN A 280 -1.22 -4.71 9.50
CA ASN A 280 -2.66 -4.61 9.22
C ASN A 280 -3.37 -5.91 9.56
N THR A 281 -4.70 -5.96 9.43
CA THR A 281 -5.45 -7.21 9.63
C THR A 281 -5.30 -8.13 8.42
N PRO A 282 -5.38 -9.48 8.61
CA PRO A 282 -5.35 -10.44 7.50
C PRO A 282 -6.38 -10.15 6.40
N THR A 283 -7.57 -9.67 6.78
CA THR A 283 -8.62 -9.28 5.84
C THR A 283 -8.16 -8.13 4.95
N VAL A 284 -7.53 -7.09 5.53
CA VAL A 284 -7.04 -5.93 4.77
C VAL A 284 -5.84 -6.32 3.90
N ALA A 285 -4.92 -7.16 4.40
CA ALA A 285 -3.81 -7.68 3.61
C ALA A 285 -4.33 -8.42 2.37
N ARG A 286 -5.24 -9.38 2.56
CA ARG A 286 -5.80 -10.20 1.50
C ARG A 286 -6.56 -9.37 0.45
N SER A 287 -7.42 -8.44 0.89
CA SER A 287 -8.29 -7.72 -0.05
C SER A 287 -7.58 -6.59 -0.79
N SER A 288 -6.49 -6.05 -0.23
CA SER A 288 -5.94 -4.77 -0.69
C SER A 288 -4.49 -4.82 -1.13
N TYR A 289 -3.69 -5.73 -0.57
CA TYR A 289 -2.22 -5.74 -0.70
C TYR A 289 -1.67 -7.01 -1.37
N VAL A 290 -2.24 -8.18 -1.11
CA VAL A 290 -1.81 -9.43 -1.77
C VAL A 290 -2.44 -9.51 -3.15
N ASP A 291 -1.63 -9.65 -4.20
CA ASP A 291 -2.10 -9.92 -5.55
C ASP A 291 -2.83 -11.27 -5.59
N PRO A 292 -4.13 -11.33 -5.89
CA PRO A 292 -4.90 -12.57 -5.84
C PRO A 292 -4.33 -13.66 -6.75
N ARG A 293 -3.62 -13.28 -7.83
CA ARG A 293 -3.02 -14.24 -8.76
C ARG A 293 -2.01 -15.19 -8.10
N VAL A 294 -1.30 -14.78 -7.03
CA VAL A 294 -0.38 -15.70 -6.34
C VAL A 294 -1.14 -16.81 -5.61
N ILE A 295 -2.34 -16.51 -5.11
CA ILE A 295 -3.22 -17.49 -4.46
C ILE A 295 -3.82 -18.41 -5.53
N ASP A 296 -4.32 -17.86 -6.62
CA ASP A 296 -4.89 -18.64 -7.73
C ASP A 296 -3.86 -19.62 -8.32
N LEU A 297 -2.61 -19.15 -8.49
CA LEU A 297 -1.50 -19.99 -8.96
C LEU A 297 -1.20 -21.11 -7.97
N PHE A 298 -1.12 -20.84 -6.67
CA PHE A 298 -0.94 -21.86 -5.65
C PHE A 298 -2.07 -22.90 -5.65
N GLU A 299 -3.33 -22.45 -5.77
CA GLU A 299 -4.49 -23.33 -5.87
C GLU A 299 -4.43 -24.24 -7.11
N SER A 300 -3.91 -23.72 -8.23
CA SER A 300 -3.62 -24.50 -9.44
C SER A 300 -2.39 -25.42 -9.34
N GLY A 301 -1.65 -25.38 -8.23
CA GLY A 301 -0.44 -26.18 -8.01
C GLY A 301 0.85 -25.58 -8.57
N THR A 302 0.83 -24.28 -8.86
CA THR A 302 1.98 -23.51 -9.34
C THR A 302 2.53 -22.63 -8.23
N VAL A 303 3.81 -22.78 -7.88
CA VAL A 303 4.47 -22.02 -6.81
C VAL A 303 5.86 -21.58 -7.25
N LEU A 304 6.52 -20.74 -6.43
CA LEU A 304 7.94 -20.48 -6.57
C LEU A 304 8.73 -21.76 -6.27
N ASP A 305 9.54 -22.24 -7.20
CA ASP A 305 10.43 -23.38 -6.97
C ASP A 305 11.66 -23.33 -7.92
N PRO A 306 12.88 -23.21 -7.38
CA PRO A 306 13.19 -22.91 -5.97
C PRO A 306 12.87 -21.45 -5.62
N VAL A 307 12.66 -21.15 -4.34
CA VAL A 307 12.62 -19.76 -3.84
C VAL A 307 14.03 -19.15 -3.92
N PRO A 308 14.27 -18.11 -4.74
CA PRO A 308 15.63 -17.57 -4.90
C PRO A 308 16.09 -16.81 -3.66
N ARG A 309 17.40 -16.79 -3.43
CA ARG A 309 18.02 -15.95 -2.40
C ARG A 309 18.29 -14.54 -2.92
N GLY A 310 18.03 -13.55 -2.06
CA GLY A 310 18.29 -12.14 -2.32
C GLY A 310 17.10 -11.41 -2.98
N PRO A 311 16.90 -10.13 -2.65
CA PRO A 311 15.67 -9.41 -2.97
C PRO A 311 15.43 -9.26 -4.48
N ASP A 312 16.46 -8.88 -5.24
CA ASP A 312 16.33 -8.70 -6.69
C ASP A 312 16.03 -10.03 -7.43
N ALA A 313 16.54 -11.16 -6.93
CA ALA A 313 16.29 -12.46 -7.53
C ALA A 313 14.88 -12.95 -7.21
N LEU A 314 14.45 -12.74 -5.96
CA LEU A 314 13.10 -13.04 -5.51
C LEU A 314 12.06 -12.21 -6.27
N ASP A 315 12.28 -10.91 -6.41
CA ASP A 315 11.39 -10.02 -7.16
C ASP A 315 11.18 -10.52 -8.60
N ARG A 316 12.28 -10.85 -9.29
CA ARG A 316 12.21 -11.41 -10.65
C ARG A 316 11.47 -12.75 -10.70
N ALA A 317 11.58 -13.57 -9.66
CA ALA A 317 10.89 -14.86 -9.60
C ALA A 317 9.38 -14.67 -9.47
N VAL A 318 8.95 -13.79 -8.57
CA VAL A 318 7.53 -13.46 -8.36
C VAL A 318 6.95 -12.78 -9.59
N VAL A 319 7.69 -11.86 -10.22
CA VAL A 319 7.29 -11.25 -11.50
C VAL A 319 7.07 -12.32 -12.57
N ARG A 320 8.01 -13.26 -12.76
CA ARG A 320 7.83 -14.36 -13.72
C ARG A 320 6.62 -15.22 -13.40
N LEU A 321 6.43 -15.55 -12.11
CA LEU A 321 5.28 -16.31 -11.65
C LEU A 321 3.96 -15.63 -12.06
N LEU A 322 3.87 -14.31 -11.88
CA LEU A 322 2.70 -13.50 -12.22
C LEU A 322 2.51 -13.25 -13.73
N ASP A 323 3.60 -13.12 -14.50
CA ASP A 323 3.58 -12.92 -15.95
C ASP A 323 3.30 -14.23 -16.74
N GLY A 324 3.04 -15.35 -16.06
CA GLY A 324 2.84 -16.66 -16.69
C GLY A 324 4.13 -17.37 -17.11
N GLY A 325 5.29 -16.85 -16.69
CA GLY A 325 6.60 -17.43 -16.93
C GLY A 325 6.89 -18.64 -16.03
N ARG A 326 6.71 -19.85 -16.56
CA ARG A 326 7.16 -21.16 -16.03
C ARG A 326 7.30 -21.22 -14.49
N GLY A 327 6.17 -21.15 -13.78
CA GLY A 327 6.11 -21.88 -12.51
C GLY A 327 6.20 -23.37 -12.81
N THR A 328 6.98 -24.13 -12.05
CA THR A 328 7.00 -25.58 -12.17
C THR A 328 5.65 -26.11 -11.69
N ARG A 329 4.96 -26.88 -12.53
CA ARG A 329 3.87 -27.74 -12.05
C ARG A 329 4.47 -28.68 -11.02
N ALA A 330 4.01 -28.64 -9.78
CA ALA A 330 4.40 -29.61 -8.78
C ALA A 330 4.03 -31.02 -9.28
N GLY A 331 5.02 -31.83 -9.70
CA GLY A 331 4.75 -33.22 -10.10
C GLY A 331 5.63 -33.92 -11.13
N SER A 332 6.78 -33.40 -11.59
CA SER A 332 7.72 -34.25 -12.33
C SER A 332 8.64 -35.01 -11.36
N PRO A 333 8.55 -36.34 -11.26
CA PRO A 333 9.45 -37.10 -10.39
C PRO A 333 10.87 -36.93 -10.93
N ARG A 334 11.79 -36.50 -10.05
CA ARG A 334 13.23 -36.56 -10.34
C ARG A 334 13.57 -38.00 -10.72
N ARG A 335 13.83 -38.25 -12.01
CA ARG A 335 14.51 -39.48 -12.43
C ARG A 335 15.87 -39.48 -11.74
N LYS A 336 16.04 -40.40 -10.79
CA LYS A 336 17.35 -40.77 -10.27
C LYS A 336 18.21 -41.18 -11.47
N ARG A 337 19.36 -40.54 -11.64
CA ARG A 337 20.54 -41.10 -12.30
C ARG A 337 21.66 -41.08 -11.29
#